data_AF-I3SL24-F1
#
_entry.id   AF-I3SL24-F1
#
_cell.length_a   1.000
_cell.length_b   1.000
_cell.length_c   1.000
_cell.angle_alpha   90.00
_cell.angle_beta   90.00
_cell.angle_gamma   90.00
#
_symmetry.space_group_name_H-M   'P 1'
#
loop_
_entity.id
_entity.type
_entity.pdbx_description
1 polymer ?
#
loop_
_entity_poly.entity_id
_entity_poly.type
_entity_poly.pdbx_seq_one_letter_code
_entity_poly.pdbx_strand_id
1 'polypeptide(L)'
;MANGPALYPEIGKRARDLLYKDYNFDQKFNLSIPSSTGLGLIATGLKKDQIFIGDINTLYKSGNLTVDVKVDTYSNVSTKVTLNDIFRCKKVALSFNIPDHKSGKLDVQYLHPHAAIDSSIGLNPSPQLELSTAIGSKDLCMGAEVGFNTTSASFTKYNAG
;
A
#
# COMPACT_ATOMS: atom_id res chain seq x y z
N MET A 1 -8.15 -18.23 -8.62
CA MET A 1 -8.87 -16.94 -8.80
C MET A 1 -9.76 -16.77 -7.59
N ALA A 2 -9.54 -15.74 -6.76
CA ALA A 2 -10.28 -15.58 -5.51
C ALA A 2 -11.79 -15.44 -5.82
N ASN A 3 -12.62 -16.29 -5.20
CA ASN A 3 -14.08 -16.25 -5.35
C ASN A 3 -14.74 -15.14 -4.50
N GLY A 4 -13.95 -14.27 -3.87
CA GLY A 4 -14.44 -13.22 -2.97
C GLY A 4 -14.25 -11.80 -3.51
N PRO A 5 -14.88 -10.82 -2.86
CA PRO A 5 -14.85 -9.43 -3.28
C PRO A 5 -13.42 -8.87 -3.21
N ALA A 6 -13.13 -7.91 -4.08
CA ALA A 6 -11.90 -7.14 -3.97
C ALA A 6 -11.92 -6.28 -2.69
N LEU A 7 -10.74 -5.90 -2.19
CA LEU A 7 -10.64 -4.91 -1.11
C LEU A 7 -11.26 -3.59 -1.57
N TYR A 8 -11.84 -2.83 -0.64
CA TYR A 8 -12.47 -1.55 -0.97
C TYR A 8 -11.58 -0.61 -1.82
N PRO A 9 -10.27 -0.44 -1.55
CA PRO A 9 -9.39 0.41 -2.36
C PRO A 9 -9.15 -0.09 -3.80
N GLU A 10 -9.48 -1.36 -4.07
CA GLU A 10 -9.34 -2.00 -5.38
C GLU A 10 -10.64 -1.90 -6.21
N ILE A 11 -11.77 -1.52 -5.60
CA ILE A 11 -13.01 -1.24 -6.32
C ILE A 11 -12.78 -0.05 -7.26
N GLY A 12 -13.11 -0.22 -8.55
CA GLY A 12 -12.87 0.79 -9.58
C GLY A 12 -11.40 0.96 -10.01
N LYS A 13 -10.45 0.21 -9.44
CA LYS A 13 -9.03 0.34 -9.78
C LYS A 13 -8.74 0.14 -11.26
N ARG A 14 -9.38 -0.84 -11.92
CA ARG A 14 -9.17 -1.07 -13.37
C ARG A 14 -9.54 0.15 -14.21
N ALA A 15 -10.65 0.80 -13.91
CA ALA A 15 -11.08 2.01 -14.61
C ALA A 15 -10.14 3.19 -14.31
N ARG A 16 -9.74 3.35 -13.04
CA ARG A 16 -8.76 4.37 -12.63
C ARG A 16 -7.41 4.16 -13.31
N ASP A 17 -6.95 2.92 -13.40
CA ASP A 17 -5.68 2.58 -14.02
C ASP A 17 -5.69 2.89 -15.52
N LEU A 18 -6.81 2.70 -16.23
CA LEU A 18 -6.92 3.11 -17.65
C LEU A 18 -6.73 4.61 -17.85
N LEU A 19 -7.12 5.42 -16.87
CA LEU A 19 -7.06 6.89 -16.96
C LEU A 19 -5.71 7.45 -16.48
N TYR A 20 -5.09 6.83 -15.47
CA TYR A 20 -3.97 7.44 -14.75
C TYR A 20 -2.71 6.59 -14.67
N LYS A 21 -2.77 5.29 -15.00
CA LYS A 21 -1.61 4.43 -14.80
C LYS A 21 -0.49 4.83 -15.74
N ASP A 22 0.68 5.08 -15.14
CA ASP A 22 1.91 5.52 -15.82
C ASP A 22 1.75 6.81 -16.64
N TYR A 23 0.63 7.51 -16.51
CA TYR A 23 0.41 8.81 -17.13
C TYR A 23 1.22 9.86 -16.37
N ASN A 24 2.24 10.41 -17.03
CA ASN A 24 3.07 11.45 -16.47
C ASN A 24 3.41 12.46 -17.57
N PHE A 25 3.24 13.75 -17.27
CA PHE A 25 3.65 14.85 -18.15
C PHE A 25 5.15 15.14 -18.07
N ASP A 26 5.81 14.67 -17.00
CA ASP A 26 7.21 14.89 -16.70
C ASP A 26 8.13 13.81 -17.31
N GLN A 27 9.44 14.10 -17.37
CA GLN A 27 10.44 13.12 -17.82
C GLN A 27 10.72 12.11 -16.71
N LYS A 28 10.25 10.87 -16.89
CA LYS A 28 10.47 9.75 -15.97
C LYS A 28 11.39 8.70 -16.60
N PHE A 29 12.45 8.36 -15.89
CA PHE A 29 13.33 7.24 -16.18
C PHE A 29 13.12 6.14 -15.13
N ASN A 30 13.03 4.88 -15.56
CA ASN A 30 12.90 3.74 -14.66
C ASN A 30 13.84 2.61 -15.13
N LEU A 31 14.72 2.17 -14.24
CA LEU A 31 15.62 1.05 -14.44
C LEU A 31 15.23 -0.07 -13.49
N SER A 32 14.78 -1.20 -14.02
CA SER A 32 14.45 -2.39 -13.24
C SER A 32 15.47 -3.49 -13.48
N ILE A 33 16.09 -3.97 -12.41
CA ILE A 33 17.08 -5.05 -12.41
C ILE A 33 16.47 -6.20 -11.60
N PRO A 34 15.83 -7.18 -12.27
CA PRO A 34 15.33 -8.38 -11.60
C PRO A 34 16.49 -9.34 -11.30
N SER A 35 16.53 -9.92 -10.10
CA SER A 35 17.42 -11.04 -9.78
C SER A 35 16.62 -12.34 -9.63
N SER A 36 17.24 -13.46 -10.01
CA SER A 36 16.71 -14.81 -9.78
C SER A 36 16.71 -15.21 -8.30
N THR A 37 17.46 -14.50 -7.45
CA THR A 37 17.57 -14.75 -5.99
C THR A 37 16.43 -14.14 -5.18
N GLY A 38 15.40 -13.59 -5.82
CA GLY A 38 14.25 -12.95 -5.16
C GLY A 38 14.45 -11.47 -4.84
N LEU A 39 15.64 -10.91 -5.08
CA LEU A 39 15.91 -9.48 -4.98
C LEU A 39 15.59 -8.76 -6.31
N GLY A 40 14.82 -7.69 -6.27
CA GLY A 40 14.62 -6.78 -7.39
C GLY A 40 15.07 -5.39 -7.01
N LEU A 41 15.78 -4.71 -7.91
CA LEU A 41 16.15 -3.30 -7.75
C LEU A 41 15.38 -2.49 -8.79
N ILE A 42 14.80 -1.38 -8.38
CA ILE A 42 14.12 -0.43 -9.26
C ILE A 42 14.66 0.95 -8.93
N ALA A 43 15.40 1.56 -9.85
CA ALA A 43 15.83 2.95 -9.73
C ALA A 43 14.92 3.81 -10.61
N THR A 44 14.32 4.84 -10.02
CA THR A 44 13.46 5.80 -10.71
C THR A 44 14.09 7.18 -10.62
N GLY A 45 14.16 7.88 -11.74
CA GLY A 45 14.50 9.30 -11.79
C GLY A 45 13.34 10.07 -12.41
N LEU A 46 12.86 11.11 -11.75
CA LEU A 46 11.80 11.97 -12.22
C LEU A 46 12.31 13.40 -12.27
N LYS A 47 12.24 14.02 -13.46
CA LYS A 47 12.51 15.45 -13.63
C LYS A 47 11.18 16.18 -13.75
N LYS A 48 10.84 16.94 -12.73
CA LYS A 48 9.66 17.82 -12.69
C LYS A 48 10.12 19.27 -12.72
N ASP A 49 9.87 19.95 -13.83
CA ASP A 49 10.34 21.31 -14.10
C ASP A 49 11.87 21.47 -13.89
N GLN A 50 12.28 22.14 -12.80
CA GLN A 50 13.69 22.34 -12.41
C GLN A 50 14.16 21.40 -11.28
N ILE A 51 13.28 20.56 -10.74
CA ILE A 51 13.59 19.66 -9.63
C ILE A 51 13.81 18.24 -10.17
N PHE A 52 14.90 17.61 -9.74
CA PHE A 52 15.16 16.21 -10.00
C PHE A 52 14.94 15.39 -8.72
N ILE A 53 14.06 14.40 -8.79
CA ILE A 53 13.74 13.50 -7.70
C ILE A 53 14.11 12.09 -8.13
N GLY A 54 15.07 11.49 -7.44
CA GLY A 54 15.43 10.09 -7.59
C GLY A 54 14.93 9.26 -6.42
N ASP A 55 14.52 8.03 -6.70
CA ASP A 55 14.32 7.00 -5.70
C ASP A 55 14.89 5.66 -6.13
N ILE A 56 15.39 4.91 -5.16
CA ILE A 56 15.83 3.53 -5.33
C ILE A 56 14.93 2.68 -4.46
N ASN A 57 14.17 1.79 -5.09
CA ASN A 57 13.41 0.77 -4.42
C ASN A 57 14.10 -0.59 -4.53
N THR A 58 14.18 -1.31 -3.42
CA THR A 58 14.73 -2.65 -3.33
C THR A 58 13.66 -3.58 -2.78
N LEU A 59 13.33 -4.62 -3.54
CA LEU A 59 12.25 -5.55 -3.25
C LEU A 59 12.83 -6.94 -3.08
N TYR A 60 12.85 -7.45 -1.86
CA TYR A 60 13.28 -8.80 -1.56
C TYR A 60 12.08 -9.70 -1.29
N LYS A 61 11.94 -10.78 -2.06
CA LYS A 61 10.88 -11.77 -1.92
C LYS A 61 11.48 -13.13 -1.56
N SER A 62 11.02 -13.69 -0.44
CA SER A 62 11.40 -15.03 0.00
C SER A 62 10.18 -15.75 0.56
N GLY A 63 9.66 -16.73 -0.20
CA GLY A 63 8.43 -17.44 0.14
C GLY A 63 7.26 -16.48 0.37
N ASN A 64 6.72 -16.48 1.58
CA ASN A 64 5.58 -15.65 1.98
C ASN A 64 5.99 -14.26 2.49
N LEU A 65 7.30 -14.00 2.63
CA LEU A 65 7.85 -12.73 3.10
C LEU A 65 8.25 -11.86 1.91
N THR A 66 7.87 -10.58 1.97
CA THR A 66 8.31 -9.53 1.05
C THR A 66 8.80 -8.36 1.87
N VAL A 67 10.03 -7.94 1.62
CA VAL A 67 10.64 -6.75 2.23
C VAL A 67 10.87 -5.74 1.13
N ASP A 68 10.28 -4.56 1.26
CA ASP A 68 10.43 -3.42 0.36
C ASP A 68 11.18 -2.32 1.12
N VAL A 69 12.29 -1.85 0.57
CA VAL A 69 13.06 -0.73 1.11
C VAL A 69 13.25 0.28 0.02
N LYS A 70 12.67 1.46 0.22
CA LYS A 70 12.74 2.60 -0.67
C LYS A 70 13.56 3.71 -0.03
N VAL A 71 14.52 4.22 -0.79
CA VAL A 71 15.34 5.37 -0.43
C VAL A 71 15.11 6.47 -1.45
N ASP A 72 14.79 7.68 -0.98
CA ASP A 72 14.62 8.84 -1.84
C ASP A 72 15.81 9.82 -1.75
N THR A 73 15.84 10.81 -2.65
CA THR A 73 16.89 11.85 -2.69
C THR A 73 16.79 12.82 -1.50
N TYR A 74 15.67 12.81 -0.76
CA TYR A 74 15.44 13.64 0.41
C TYR A 74 15.87 12.94 1.71
N SER A 75 16.65 11.87 1.61
CA SER A 75 17.14 11.08 2.75
C SER A 75 16.04 10.40 3.57
N ASN A 76 14.86 10.19 2.99
CA ASN A 76 13.84 9.34 3.58
C ASN A 76 14.08 7.88 3.19
N VAL A 77 14.06 7.02 4.20
CA VAL A 77 14.15 5.57 4.04
C VAL A 77 12.85 4.96 4.50
N SER A 78 12.01 4.56 3.55
CA SER A 78 10.76 3.86 3.79
C SER A 78 11.00 2.36 3.73
N THR A 79 10.69 1.65 4.81
CA THR A 79 10.77 0.18 4.86
C THR A 79 9.38 -0.38 5.08
N LYS A 80 9.01 -1.38 4.26
CA LYS A 80 7.75 -2.12 4.38
C LYS A 80 8.02 -3.62 4.37
N VAL A 81 7.70 -4.26 5.47
CA VAL A 81 7.77 -5.72 5.63
C VAL A 81 6.37 -6.28 5.50
N THR A 82 6.13 -7.10 4.48
CA THR A 82 4.85 -7.74 4.21
C THR A 82 4.98 -9.24 4.34
N LEU A 83 4.10 -9.84 5.14
CA LEU A 83 3.92 -11.28 5.25
C LEU A 83 2.57 -11.64 4.63
N ASN A 84 2.59 -12.51 3.63
CA ASN A 84 1.41 -13.00 2.94
C ASN A 84 0.96 -14.36 3.49
N ASP A 85 -0.33 -14.66 3.38
CA ASP A 85 -0.93 -15.94 3.74
C ASP A 85 -0.56 -16.46 5.15
N ILE A 86 -0.73 -15.61 6.17
CA ILE A 86 -0.55 -15.99 7.57
C ILE A 86 -1.89 -16.43 8.16
N PHE A 87 -2.06 -17.73 8.41
CA PHE A 87 -3.29 -18.28 8.99
C PHE A 87 -4.55 -17.91 8.17
N ARG A 88 -5.57 -17.33 8.81
CA ARG A 88 -6.79 -16.84 8.15
C ARG A 88 -6.61 -15.43 7.56
N CYS A 89 -5.51 -14.76 7.87
CA CYS A 89 -5.17 -13.43 7.35
C CYS A 89 -4.41 -13.57 6.03
N LYS A 90 -4.79 -12.81 5.01
CA LYS A 90 -4.14 -12.90 3.70
C LYS A 90 -2.89 -12.06 3.59
N LYS A 91 -2.82 -10.94 4.30
CA LYS A 91 -1.67 -10.06 4.28
C LYS A 91 -1.56 -9.33 5.61
N VAL A 92 -0.34 -9.26 6.13
CA VAL A 92 0.02 -8.39 7.24
C VAL A 92 1.23 -7.60 6.78
N ALA A 93 1.21 -6.29 6.93
CA ALA A 93 2.34 -5.46 6.57
C ALA A 93 2.67 -4.45 7.65
N LEU A 94 3.95 -4.36 8.00
CA LEU A 94 4.50 -3.33 8.87
C LEU A 94 5.29 -2.36 8.01
N SER A 95 5.02 -1.06 8.12
CA SER A 95 5.78 -0.02 7.43
C SER A 95 6.23 1.07 8.39
N PHE A 96 7.41 1.61 8.14
CA PHE A 96 7.98 2.73 8.86
C PHE A 96 8.92 3.51 7.93
N ASN A 97 9.09 4.79 8.23
CA ASN A 97 9.93 5.72 7.49
C ASN A 97 10.95 6.37 8.42
N ILE A 98 12.21 6.44 8.01
CA ILE A 98 13.29 7.09 8.76
C ILE A 98 13.70 8.33 7.98
N PRO A 99 13.90 9.51 8.62
CA PRO A 99 14.06 9.75 10.06
C PRO A 99 12.76 9.99 10.86
N ASP A 100 11.58 9.87 10.23
CA ASP A 100 10.31 10.15 10.90
C ASP A 100 9.94 9.06 11.93
N HIS A 101 10.24 9.32 13.21
CA HIS A 101 9.92 8.46 14.35
C HIS A 101 8.41 8.28 14.61
N LYS A 102 7.50 8.92 13.86
CA LYS A 102 6.05 8.80 13.99
C LYS A 102 5.37 8.16 12.76
N SER A 103 6.15 7.59 11.86
CA SER A 103 5.67 7.04 10.58
C SER A 103 5.27 5.56 10.62
N GLY A 104 5.40 4.90 11.78
CA GLY A 104 5.04 3.49 11.93
C GLY A 104 3.58 3.25 11.56
N LYS A 105 3.31 2.20 10.80
CA LYS A 105 1.96 1.80 10.35
C LYS A 105 1.90 0.28 10.26
N LEU A 106 0.80 -0.31 10.74
CA LEU A 106 0.50 -1.73 10.64
C LEU A 106 -0.78 -1.91 9.83
N ASP A 107 -0.67 -2.59 8.69
CA ASP A 107 -1.78 -2.98 7.82
C ASP A 107 -2.08 -4.48 8.03
N VAL A 108 -3.35 -4.84 8.13
CA VAL A 108 -3.85 -6.21 8.30
C VAL A 108 -5.02 -6.44 7.35
N GLN A 109 -4.93 -7.45 6.48
CA GLN A 109 -5.94 -7.78 5.48
C GLN A 109 -6.46 -9.19 5.65
N TYR A 110 -7.78 -9.28 5.78
CA TYR A 110 -8.52 -10.50 5.89
C TYR A 110 -9.44 -10.66 4.69
N LEU A 111 -9.32 -11.79 3.99
CA LEU A 111 -10.18 -12.11 2.84
C LEU A 111 -10.95 -13.38 3.13
N HIS A 112 -12.27 -13.25 3.05
CA HIS A 112 -13.26 -14.31 3.10
C HIS A 112 -13.91 -14.45 1.72
N PRO A 113 -14.46 -15.63 1.36
CA PRO A 113 -15.15 -15.83 0.08
C PRO A 113 -16.28 -14.84 -0.25
N HIS A 114 -16.82 -14.10 0.72
CA HIS A 114 -17.89 -13.11 0.51
C HIS A 114 -17.61 -11.76 1.14
N ALA A 115 -16.48 -11.60 1.83
CA ALA A 115 -16.15 -10.38 2.55
C ALA A 115 -14.65 -10.15 2.55
N ALA A 116 -14.23 -8.91 2.38
CA ALA A 116 -12.86 -8.48 2.47
C ALA A 116 -12.79 -7.37 3.52
N ILE A 117 -11.87 -7.49 4.47
CA ILE A 117 -11.65 -6.53 5.54
C ILE A 117 -10.19 -6.11 5.47
N ASP A 118 -9.95 -4.81 5.49
CA ASP A 118 -8.62 -4.23 5.59
C ASP A 118 -8.62 -3.21 6.71
N SER A 119 -7.68 -3.40 7.64
CA SER A 119 -7.53 -2.57 8.82
C SER A 119 -6.09 -2.06 8.86
N SER A 120 -5.97 -0.77 9.14
CA SER A 120 -4.71 -0.04 9.14
C SER A 120 -4.65 0.78 10.43
N ILE A 121 -3.52 0.73 11.12
CA ILE A 121 -3.29 1.49 12.34
C ILE A 121 -1.92 2.17 12.31
N GLY A 122 -1.90 3.47 12.60
CA GLY A 122 -0.68 4.23 12.83
C GLY A 122 -0.06 3.86 14.19
N LEU A 123 1.19 3.41 14.18
CA LEU A 123 2.01 3.11 15.36
C LEU A 123 2.78 4.35 15.81
N ASN A 124 2.04 5.40 16.17
CA ASN A 124 2.61 6.67 16.60
C ASN A 124 1.79 7.28 17.75
N PRO A 125 2.25 8.36 18.41
CA PRO A 125 1.53 8.97 19.54
C PRO A 125 0.13 9.51 19.21
N SER A 126 -0.19 9.65 17.93
CA SER A 126 -1.46 10.16 17.41
C SER A 126 -2.04 9.15 16.43
N PRO A 127 -2.39 7.93 16.91
CA PRO A 127 -2.70 6.82 16.04
C PRO A 127 -3.91 7.17 15.16
N GLN A 128 -3.76 6.92 13.86
CA GLN A 128 -4.85 6.99 12.91
C GLN A 128 -5.28 5.57 12.59
N LEU A 129 -6.56 5.30 12.77
CA LEU A 129 -7.17 4.01 12.45
C LEU A 129 -7.93 4.16 11.14
N GLU A 130 -7.69 3.25 10.22
CA GLU A 130 -8.45 3.12 8.99
C GLU A 130 -9.02 1.71 8.96
N LEU A 131 -10.32 1.60 8.68
CA LEU A 131 -11.00 0.33 8.51
C LEU A 131 -11.81 0.40 7.22
N SER A 132 -11.54 -0.53 6.33
CA SER A 132 -12.32 -0.71 5.12
C SER A 132 -12.87 -2.12 5.04
N THR A 133 -14.09 -2.22 4.55
CA THR A 133 -14.80 -3.49 4.38
C THR A 133 -15.45 -3.51 3.02
N ALA A 134 -15.42 -4.65 2.36
CA ALA A 134 -16.12 -4.88 1.11
C ALA A 134 -16.83 -6.23 1.19
N ILE A 135 -18.06 -6.30 0.73
CA ILE A 135 -18.90 -7.50 0.71
C ILE A 135 -19.41 -7.67 -0.71
N GLY A 136 -19.42 -8.90 -1.20
CA GLY A 136 -19.89 -9.14 -2.55
C GLY A 136 -19.54 -10.50 -3.11
N SER A 137 -19.84 -10.64 -4.39
CA SER A 137 -19.48 -11.74 -5.27
C SER A 137 -18.53 -11.24 -6.36
N LYS A 138 -18.26 -12.08 -7.37
CA LYS A 138 -17.42 -11.71 -8.51
C LYS A 138 -18.04 -10.60 -9.37
N ASP A 139 -19.36 -10.50 -9.38
CA ASP A 139 -20.10 -9.64 -10.31
C ASP A 139 -20.57 -8.34 -9.66
N LEU A 140 -20.79 -8.36 -8.34
CA LEU A 140 -21.20 -7.20 -7.57
C LEU A 140 -20.43 -7.15 -6.26
N CYS A 141 -19.81 -6.01 -5.97
CA CYS A 141 -19.17 -5.71 -4.70
C CYS A 141 -19.62 -4.34 -4.21
N MET A 142 -19.83 -4.24 -2.91
CA MET A 142 -20.12 -3.00 -2.21
C MET A 142 -19.15 -2.90 -1.05
N GLY A 143 -18.71 -1.71 -0.70
CA GLY A 143 -17.87 -1.53 0.47
C GLY A 143 -17.95 -0.13 1.05
N ALA A 144 -17.37 -0.03 2.23
CA ALA A 144 -17.27 1.21 2.95
C ALA A 144 -15.90 1.32 3.63
N GLU A 145 -15.47 2.56 3.83
CA GLU A 145 -14.23 2.88 4.50
C GLU A 145 -14.49 3.97 5.54
N VAL A 146 -13.92 3.77 6.72
CA VAL A 146 -13.96 4.72 7.82
C VAL A 146 -12.53 4.99 8.32
N GLY A 147 -12.23 6.26 8.56
CA GLY A 147 -10.99 6.73 9.16
C GLY A 147 -11.27 7.45 10.48
N PHE A 148 -10.48 7.16 11.51
CA PHE A 148 -10.60 7.74 12.84
C PHE A 148 -9.25 8.26 13.31
N ASN A 149 -9.23 9.51 13.80
CA ASN A 149 -8.05 10.12 14.40
C ASN A 149 -8.23 10.19 15.91
N THR A 150 -7.37 9.48 16.63
CA THR A 150 -7.45 9.40 18.10
C THR A 150 -7.11 10.72 18.80
N THR A 151 -6.30 11.59 18.19
CA THR A 151 -5.90 12.88 18.80
C THR A 151 -7.06 13.86 18.86
N SER A 152 -7.84 13.96 17.78
CA SER A 152 -9.01 14.83 17.72
C SER A 152 -10.30 14.12 18.15
N ALA A 153 -10.22 12.83 18.49
CA ALA A 153 -11.35 11.94 18.75
C ALA A 153 -12.46 12.08 17.67
N SER A 154 -12.03 12.27 16.41
CA SER A 154 -12.94 12.57 15.32
C SER A 154 -12.67 11.67 14.13
N PHE A 155 -13.72 11.46 13.35
CA PHE A 155 -13.60 10.70 12.13
C PHE A 155 -13.14 11.58 10.98
N THR A 156 -12.13 11.09 10.26
CA THR A 156 -11.45 11.83 9.20
C THR A 156 -11.90 11.41 7.81
N LYS A 157 -12.50 10.22 7.67
CA LYS A 157 -12.87 9.65 6.39
C LYS A 157 -14.12 8.79 6.52
N TYR A 158 -15.04 8.94 5.56
CA TYR A 158 -16.23 8.12 5.43
C TYR A 158 -16.63 8.03 3.97
N ASN A 159 -16.37 6.89 3.34
CA ASN A 159 -16.74 6.65 1.96
C ASN A 159 -17.52 5.35 1.84
N ALA A 160 -18.38 5.29 0.83
CA ALA A 160 -19.08 4.09 0.42
C ALA A 160 -19.02 3.98 -1.11
N GLY A 161 -19.03 2.76 -1.64
CA GLY A 161 -18.90 2.49 -3.08
C GLY A 161 -19.27 1.07 -3.45
#